data_AF-A0A7C2FEH3-F1
#
_entry.id   AF-A0A7C2FEH3-F1
#
_cell.length_a   1.000
_cell.length_b   1.000
_cell.length_c   1.000
_cell.angle_alpha   90.00
_cell.angle_beta   90.00
_cell.angle_gamma   90.00
#
_symmetry.space_group_name_H-M   'P 1'
#
loop_
_entity.id
_entity.type
_entity.pdbx_description
1 polymer ?
#
loop_
_entity_poly.entity_id
_entity_poly.type
_entity_poly.pdbx_seq_one_letter_code
_entity_poly.pdbx_strand_id
1 'polypeptide(L)'
;MVEERPEAEEPRIVGRTRHGELTLDQIAAIQPGLGRLMPEVSNHYWIMFYAARGGNWALARYCLGQVRALFRIGMVTRPRMRPHLEAFDRDYLGPIEAAIRDQDLAAFEAAYRRGIEGANATHAAVGHPEIIWQLPPDPPKHLYLGPLPPPANP
;
A
#
# COMPACT_ATOMS: atom_id res chain seq x y z
N MET A 1 -31.41 -40.58 34.21
CA MET A 1 -31.42 -39.97 32.87
C MET A 1 -31.38 -38.47 33.06
N VAL A 2 -30.23 -37.85 32.83
CA VAL A 2 -30.13 -36.38 32.80
C VAL A 2 -30.40 -35.99 31.36
N GLU A 3 -31.50 -35.28 31.13
CA GLU A 3 -31.84 -34.70 29.83
C GLU A 3 -30.88 -33.55 29.55
N GLU A 4 -30.01 -33.69 28.55
CA GLU A 4 -29.23 -32.58 28.00
C GLU A 4 -30.20 -31.58 27.37
N ARG A 5 -30.26 -30.37 27.93
CA ARG A 5 -30.94 -29.24 27.28
C ARG A 5 -30.10 -28.85 26.06
N PRO A 6 -30.69 -28.69 24.86
CA PRO A 6 -29.94 -28.20 23.72
C PRO A 6 -29.39 -26.81 24.07
N GLU A 7 -28.07 -26.65 23.98
CA GLU A 7 -27.44 -25.34 24.06
C GLU A 7 -28.09 -24.44 23.01
N ALA A 8 -28.57 -23.27 23.45
CA ALA A 8 -29.12 -22.29 22.54
C ALA A 8 -28.03 -21.88 21.55
N GLU A 9 -28.24 -22.17 20.27
CA GLU A 9 -27.30 -21.82 19.21
C GLU A 9 -27.07 -20.30 19.24
N GLU A 10 -25.84 -19.88 19.55
CA GLU A 10 -25.51 -18.47 19.62
C GLU A 10 -25.85 -17.77 18.29
N PRO A 11 -26.41 -16.55 18.33
CA PRO A 11 -26.83 -15.87 17.12
C PRO A 11 -25.63 -15.65 16.18
N ARG A 12 -25.67 -16.31 15.01
CA ARG A 12 -24.61 -16.24 14.00
C ARG A 12 -24.51 -14.83 13.44
N ILE A 13 -23.38 -14.16 13.66
CA ILE A 13 -23.09 -12.85 13.06
C ILE A 13 -22.91 -13.03 11.55
N VAL A 14 -23.76 -12.37 10.75
CA VAL A 14 -23.75 -12.41 9.29
C VAL A 14 -23.82 -11.01 8.69
N GLY A 15 -23.11 -10.81 7.58
CA GLY A 15 -23.30 -9.67 6.69
C GLY A 15 -24.45 -9.94 5.73
N ARG A 16 -25.31 -8.94 5.48
CA ARG A 16 -26.44 -9.07 4.55
C ARG A 16 -26.17 -8.30 3.26
N THR A 17 -26.42 -8.94 2.12
CA THR A 17 -26.37 -8.33 0.78
C THR A 17 -27.67 -8.61 0.03
N ARG A 18 -27.87 -7.97 -1.13
CA ARG A 18 -29.01 -8.31 -2.02
C ARG A 18 -28.95 -9.72 -2.60
N HIS A 19 -27.80 -10.40 -2.49
CA HIS A 19 -27.55 -11.73 -3.03
C HIS A 19 -27.59 -12.83 -1.96
N GLY A 20 -27.85 -12.49 -0.70
CA GLY A 20 -27.88 -13.41 0.43
C GLY A 20 -27.00 -12.98 1.61
N GLU A 21 -26.91 -13.85 2.60
CA GLU A 21 -26.09 -13.65 3.80
C GLU A 21 -24.66 -14.19 3.61
N LEU A 22 -23.69 -13.50 4.17
CA LEU A 22 -22.28 -13.90 4.23
C LEU A 22 -21.85 -14.06 5.67
N THR A 23 -21.15 -15.14 5.97
CA THR A 23 -20.51 -15.37 7.26
C THR A 23 -19.30 -14.46 7.45
N LEU A 24 -18.88 -14.23 8.70
CA LEU A 24 -17.63 -13.49 8.97
C LEU A 24 -16.42 -14.15 8.29
N ASP A 25 -16.35 -15.49 8.25
CA ASP A 25 -15.27 -16.22 7.59
C ASP A 25 -15.25 -16.00 6.08
N GLN A 26 -16.42 -15.97 5.44
CA GLN A 26 -16.52 -15.63 4.01
C GLN A 26 -16.09 -14.19 3.75
N ILE A 27 -16.47 -13.24 4.61
CA ILE A 27 -16.05 -11.84 4.50
C ILE A 27 -14.52 -11.71 4.68
N ALA A 28 -13.94 -12.48 5.60
CA ALA A 28 -12.49 -12.52 5.81
C ALA A 28 -11.77 -13.15 4.61
N ALA A 29 -12.30 -14.24 4.05
CA ALA A 29 -11.72 -14.98 2.94
C ALA A 29 -11.66 -14.15 1.64
N ILE A 30 -12.61 -13.24 1.41
CA ILE A 30 -12.62 -12.36 0.23
C ILE A 30 -11.70 -11.14 0.35
N GLN A 31 -11.12 -10.88 1.53
CA GLN A 31 -10.26 -9.72 1.69
C GLN A 31 -9.03 -9.79 0.78
N PRO A 32 -8.64 -8.66 0.15
CA PRO A 32 -7.56 -8.65 -0.82
C PRO A 32 -6.24 -9.07 -0.18
N GLY A 33 -5.51 -9.94 -0.87
CA GLY A 33 -4.11 -10.23 -0.56
C GLY A 33 -3.16 -9.29 -1.31
N LEU A 34 -1.85 -9.45 -1.06
CA LEU A 34 -0.82 -8.61 -1.69
C LEU A 34 -0.84 -8.66 -3.21
N GLY A 35 -1.20 -9.80 -3.84
CA GLY A 35 -1.32 -9.86 -5.31
C GLY A 35 -2.31 -8.85 -5.91
N ARG A 36 -3.36 -8.47 -5.18
CA ARG A 36 -4.30 -7.42 -5.58
C ARG A 36 -3.84 -6.02 -5.18
N LEU A 37 -3.14 -5.90 -4.06
CA LEU A 37 -2.68 -4.60 -3.52
C LEU A 37 -1.41 -4.09 -4.20
N MET A 38 -0.49 -4.97 -4.62
CA MET A 38 0.80 -4.58 -5.20
C MET A 38 0.69 -3.77 -6.50
N PRO A 39 -0.27 -4.02 -7.41
CA PRO A 39 -0.53 -3.11 -8.54
C PRO A 39 -0.91 -1.70 -8.12
N GLU A 40 -1.70 -1.53 -7.04
CA GLU A 40 -2.07 -0.21 -6.51
C GLU A 40 -0.87 0.46 -5.81
N VAL A 41 -0.06 -0.33 -5.08
CA VAL A 41 1.22 0.14 -4.52
C VAL A 41 2.11 0.64 -5.64
N SER A 42 2.31 -0.17 -6.68
CA SER A 42 3.08 0.18 -7.87
C SER A 42 2.60 1.51 -8.44
N ASN A 43 1.28 1.67 -8.64
CA ASN A 43 0.67 2.86 -9.19
C ASN A 43 0.98 4.13 -8.36
N HIS A 44 0.81 4.07 -7.04
CA HIS A 44 1.15 5.21 -6.20
C HIS A 44 2.67 5.47 -6.14
N TYR A 45 3.48 4.41 -6.17
CA TYR A 45 4.93 4.51 -6.06
C TYR A 45 5.55 5.27 -7.24
N TRP A 46 5.19 4.95 -8.50
CA TRP A 46 5.74 5.70 -9.65
C TRP A 46 5.17 7.12 -9.78
N ILE A 47 3.90 7.33 -9.44
CA ILE A 47 3.31 8.68 -9.43
C ILE A 47 4.07 9.55 -8.41
N MET A 48 4.41 9.02 -7.24
CA MET A 48 5.20 9.72 -6.22
C MET A 48 6.54 10.21 -6.78
N PHE A 49 7.25 9.39 -7.55
CA PHE A 49 8.52 9.78 -8.17
C PHE A 49 8.34 10.98 -9.09
N TYR A 50 7.39 10.90 -10.01
CA TYR A 50 7.16 11.96 -10.98
C TYR A 50 6.55 13.22 -10.36
N ALA A 51 5.76 13.08 -9.31
CA ALA A 51 5.25 14.21 -8.53
C ALA A 51 6.39 14.97 -7.84
N ALA A 52 7.33 14.26 -7.18
CA ALA A 52 8.50 14.89 -6.58
C ALA A 52 9.38 15.59 -7.63
N ARG A 53 9.66 14.90 -8.76
CA ARG A 53 10.45 15.45 -9.86
C ARG A 53 9.80 16.68 -10.52
N GLY A 54 8.47 16.72 -10.58
CA GLY A 54 7.73 17.89 -11.08
C GLY A 54 7.54 19.00 -10.04
N GLY A 55 7.97 18.80 -8.79
CA GLY A 55 7.80 19.78 -7.71
C GLY A 55 6.44 19.73 -6.99
N ASN A 56 5.56 18.78 -7.33
CA ASN A 56 4.33 18.51 -6.60
C ASN A 56 4.58 17.65 -5.36
N TRP A 57 5.28 18.20 -4.38
CA TRP A 57 5.62 17.52 -3.12
C TRP A 57 4.39 17.10 -2.31
N ALA A 58 3.28 17.82 -2.44
CA ALA A 58 2.01 17.44 -1.81
C ALA A 58 1.46 16.13 -2.39
N LEU A 59 1.47 15.98 -3.72
CA LEU A 59 1.08 14.74 -4.38
C LEU A 59 2.07 13.60 -4.06
N ALA A 60 3.36 13.87 -4.02
CA ALA A 60 4.36 12.87 -3.62
C ALA A 60 4.08 12.33 -2.21
N ARG A 61 3.85 13.23 -1.24
CA ARG A 61 3.46 12.87 0.14
C ARG A 61 2.14 12.08 0.19
N TYR A 62 1.15 12.50 -0.58
CA TYR A 62 -0.13 11.78 -0.67
C TYR A 62 0.08 10.34 -1.16
N CYS A 63 0.81 10.15 -2.25
CA CYS A 63 1.11 8.83 -2.80
C CYS A 63 1.91 7.95 -1.83
N LEU A 64 2.89 8.50 -1.10
CA LEU A 64 3.56 7.78 -0.02
C LEU A 64 2.56 7.28 1.05
N GLY A 65 1.63 8.14 1.46
CA GLY A 65 0.57 7.79 2.40
C GLY A 65 -0.31 6.64 1.90
N GLN A 66 -0.64 6.64 0.61
CA GLN A 66 -1.42 5.58 -0.04
C GLN A 66 -0.65 4.25 -0.06
N VAL A 67 0.65 4.26 -0.37
CA VAL A 67 1.50 3.06 -0.30
C VAL A 67 1.46 2.46 1.11
N ARG A 68 1.64 3.29 2.15
CA ARG A 68 1.57 2.84 3.56
C ARG A 68 0.17 2.34 3.95
N ALA A 69 -0.89 2.95 3.42
CA ALA A 69 -2.26 2.48 3.66
C ALA A 69 -2.48 1.07 3.09
N LEU A 70 -2.02 0.83 1.86
CA LEU A 70 -2.08 -0.50 1.23
C LEU A 70 -1.24 -1.53 1.98
N PHE A 71 -0.06 -1.13 2.48
CA PHE A 71 0.75 -2.00 3.34
C PHE A 71 0.00 -2.38 4.62
N ARG A 72 -0.66 -1.42 5.29
CA ARG A 72 -1.47 -1.72 6.49
C ARG A 72 -2.58 -2.73 6.21
N ILE A 73 -3.27 -2.61 5.08
CA ILE A 73 -4.26 -3.63 4.65
C ILE A 73 -3.57 -4.99 4.49
N GLY A 74 -2.45 -5.04 3.77
CA GLY A 74 -1.67 -6.26 3.57
C GLY A 74 -1.19 -6.91 4.87
N MET A 75 -0.77 -6.12 5.86
CA MET A 75 -0.34 -6.62 7.18
C MET A 75 -1.49 -7.21 8.01
N VAL A 76 -2.72 -6.78 7.75
CA VAL A 76 -3.94 -7.33 8.39
C VAL A 76 -4.39 -8.58 7.65
N THR A 77 -4.50 -8.52 6.32
CA THR A 77 -5.05 -9.62 5.51
C THR A 77 -4.04 -10.75 5.25
N ARG A 78 -2.73 -10.48 5.35
CA ARG A 78 -1.64 -11.44 5.19
C ARG A 78 -0.58 -11.28 6.30
N PRO A 79 -0.87 -11.68 7.56
CA PRO A 79 0.01 -11.43 8.70
C PRO A 79 1.44 -11.96 8.55
N ARG A 80 1.63 -13.07 7.81
CA ARG A 80 2.96 -13.62 7.48
C ARG A 80 3.87 -12.62 6.75
N MET A 81 3.29 -11.63 6.09
CA MET A 81 4.03 -10.61 5.33
C MET A 81 4.33 -9.35 6.13
N ARG A 82 3.78 -9.22 7.34
CA ARG A 82 4.01 -8.07 8.20
C ARG A 82 5.49 -7.72 8.40
N PRO A 83 6.38 -8.68 8.75
CA PRO A 83 7.79 -8.35 8.98
C PRO A 83 8.47 -7.74 7.74
N HIS A 84 8.13 -8.22 6.54
CA HIS A 84 8.68 -7.71 5.29
C HIS A 84 8.16 -6.30 4.97
N LEU A 85 6.86 -6.05 5.17
CA LEU A 85 6.25 -4.75 4.91
C LEU A 85 6.73 -3.69 5.92
N GLU A 86 6.88 -4.05 7.20
CA GLU A 86 7.44 -3.16 8.24
C GLU A 86 8.92 -2.85 8.00
N ALA A 87 9.71 -3.86 7.59
CA ALA A 87 11.09 -3.63 7.21
C ALA A 87 11.21 -2.70 6.00
N PHE A 88 10.40 -2.93 4.97
CA PHE A 88 10.42 -2.09 3.78
C PHE A 88 10.02 -0.63 4.10
N ASP A 89 8.98 -0.44 4.92
CA ASP A 89 8.55 0.88 5.34
C ASP A 89 9.65 1.64 6.10
N ARG A 90 10.28 0.98 7.07
CA ARG A 90 11.37 1.57 7.86
C ARG A 90 12.59 1.89 6.99
N ASP A 91 13.06 0.92 6.21
CA ASP A 91 14.38 0.97 5.58
C ASP A 91 14.37 1.76 4.25
N TYR A 92 13.21 1.84 3.58
CA TYR A 92 13.10 2.51 2.28
C TYR A 92 12.09 3.65 2.25
N LEU A 93 10.89 3.47 2.81
CA LEU A 93 9.88 4.54 2.81
C LEU A 93 10.21 5.66 3.80
N GLY A 94 10.87 5.37 4.93
CA GLY A 94 11.35 6.37 5.89
C GLY A 94 12.30 7.41 5.28
N PRO A 95 13.39 6.99 4.59
CA PRO A 95 14.26 7.93 3.87
C PRO A 95 13.55 8.71 2.76
N ILE A 96 12.61 8.09 2.04
CA ILE A 96 11.78 8.77 1.03
C ILE A 96 10.92 9.86 1.70
N GLU A 97 10.30 9.56 2.84
CA GLU A 97 9.50 10.52 3.61
C GLU A 97 10.31 11.73 4.04
N ALA A 98 11.52 11.50 4.56
CA ALA A 98 12.43 12.57 4.97
C ALA A 98 12.74 13.51 3.79
N ALA A 99 13.08 12.94 2.63
CA ALA A 99 13.36 13.73 1.43
C ALA A 99 12.13 14.48 0.89
N ILE A 100 10.93 13.88 0.95
CA ILE A 100 9.67 14.55 0.59
C ILE A 100 9.39 15.72 1.53
N ARG A 101 9.59 15.54 2.85
CA ARG A 101 9.39 16.59 3.85
C ARG A 101 10.33 17.77 3.60
N ASP A 102 11.58 17.47 3.33
CA ASP A 102 12.64 18.47 3.15
C ASP A 102 12.66 19.04 1.70
N GLN A 103 11.79 18.52 0.82
CA GLN A 103 11.71 18.86 -0.61
C GLN A 103 13.07 18.74 -1.32
N ASP A 104 13.89 17.79 -0.87
CA ASP A 104 15.22 17.52 -1.42
C ASP A 104 15.11 16.49 -2.53
N LEU A 105 15.11 16.97 -3.78
CA LEU A 105 15.00 16.10 -4.95
C LEU A 105 16.18 15.14 -5.09
N ALA A 106 17.40 15.56 -4.75
CA ALA A 106 18.57 14.71 -4.88
C ALA A 106 18.54 13.56 -3.87
N ALA A 107 18.22 13.86 -2.60
CA ALA A 107 18.03 12.85 -1.57
C ALA A 107 16.84 11.94 -1.90
N PHE A 108 15.75 12.50 -2.43
CA PHE A 108 14.56 11.75 -2.83
C PHE A 108 14.89 10.73 -3.93
N GLU A 109 15.53 11.14 -5.02
CA GLU A 109 15.86 10.22 -6.11
C GLU A 109 16.82 9.11 -5.65
N ALA A 110 17.78 9.44 -4.80
CA ALA A 110 18.69 8.45 -4.22
C ALA A 110 17.96 7.44 -3.34
N ALA A 111 17.07 7.91 -2.45
CA ALA A 111 16.25 7.05 -1.60
C ALA A 111 15.27 6.19 -2.42
N TYR A 112 14.65 6.77 -3.45
CA TYR A 112 13.71 6.10 -4.32
C TYR A 112 14.36 4.95 -5.10
N ARG A 113 15.56 5.16 -5.67
CA ARG A 113 16.33 4.11 -6.35
C ARG A 113 16.67 2.94 -5.42
N ARG A 114 17.12 3.23 -4.18
CA ARG A 114 17.31 2.19 -3.16
C ARG A 114 16.02 1.45 -2.83
N GLY A 115 14.88 2.15 -2.82
CA GLY A 115 13.58 1.52 -2.64
C GLY A 115 13.19 0.56 -3.77
N ILE A 116 13.55 0.84 -5.02
CA ILE A 116 13.39 -0.10 -6.15
C ILE A 116 14.22 -1.37 -5.92
N GLU A 117 15.50 -1.20 -5.58
CA GLU A 117 16.39 -2.32 -5.27
C GLU A 117 15.85 -3.17 -4.12
N GLY A 118 15.40 -2.52 -3.04
CA GLY A 118 14.76 -3.15 -1.89
C GLY A 118 13.47 -3.88 -2.25
N ALA A 119 12.66 -3.33 -3.15
CA ALA A 119 11.39 -3.93 -3.55
C ALA A 119 11.65 -5.21 -4.34
N ASN A 120 12.56 -5.15 -5.30
CA ASN A 120 12.95 -6.29 -6.11
C ASN A 120 13.63 -7.39 -5.26
N ALA A 121 14.47 -7.01 -4.30
CA ALA A 121 15.04 -7.95 -3.34
C ALA A 121 13.96 -8.59 -2.45
N THR A 122 12.98 -7.80 -1.99
CA THR A 122 11.86 -8.31 -1.18
C THR A 122 11.00 -9.28 -1.98
N HIS A 123 10.65 -8.95 -3.23
CA HIS A 123 9.92 -9.86 -4.11
C HIS A 123 10.63 -11.20 -4.28
N ALA A 124 11.95 -11.19 -4.55
CA ALA A 124 12.75 -12.41 -4.62
C ALA A 124 12.72 -13.19 -3.29
N ALA A 125 12.91 -12.52 -2.16
CA ALA A 125 12.93 -13.13 -0.83
C ALA A 125 11.60 -13.79 -0.44
N VAL A 126 10.47 -13.30 -0.97
CA VAL A 126 9.13 -13.87 -0.70
C VAL A 126 8.66 -14.84 -1.80
N GLY A 127 9.56 -15.27 -2.69
CA GLY A 127 9.29 -16.31 -3.69
C GLY A 127 8.70 -15.79 -5.01
N HIS A 128 8.85 -14.50 -5.31
CA HIS A 128 8.41 -13.86 -6.54
C HIS A 128 9.55 -13.15 -7.30
N PRO A 129 10.69 -13.81 -7.59
CA PRO A 129 11.82 -13.19 -8.30
C PRO A 129 11.47 -12.73 -9.72
N GLU A 130 10.41 -13.26 -10.33
CA GLU A 130 9.88 -12.83 -11.61
C GLU A 130 9.31 -11.40 -11.60
N ILE A 131 9.01 -10.85 -10.42
CA ILE A 131 8.49 -9.49 -10.26
C ILE A 131 9.65 -8.50 -10.11
N ILE A 132 10.21 -8.11 -11.26
CA ILE A 132 11.23 -7.05 -11.35
C ILE A 132 10.55 -5.73 -11.68
N TRP A 133 10.35 -4.89 -10.66
CA TRP A 133 9.78 -3.57 -10.82
C TRP A 133 10.78 -2.61 -11.45
N GLN A 134 10.30 -1.82 -12.41
CA GLN A 134 11.05 -0.77 -13.09
C GLN A 134 10.20 0.50 -13.14
N LEU A 135 10.85 1.66 -12.98
CA LEU A 135 10.20 2.94 -13.15
C LEU A 135 9.82 3.11 -14.63
N PRO A 136 8.53 3.29 -14.99
CA PRO A 136 8.15 3.63 -16.36
C PRO A 136 8.89 4.90 -16.79
N PRO A 137 9.41 5.00 -18.02
CA PRO A 137 10.24 6.13 -18.44
C PRO A 137 9.46 7.43 -18.65
N ASP A 138 8.18 7.33 -18.99
CA ASP A 138 7.29 8.46 -19.24
C ASP A 138 6.46 8.80 -17.98
N PRO A 139 6.29 10.09 -17.62
CA PRO A 139 5.46 10.50 -16.50
C PRO A 139 3.96 10.19 -16.72
N PRO A 140 3.17 10.05 -15.64
CA PRO A 140 1.73 9.90 -15.74
C PRO A 140 1.11 11.14 -16.40
N LYS A 141 0.37 10.92 -17.49
CA LYS A 141 -0.25 12.00 -18.29
C LYS A 141 -1.60 12.47 -17.75
N HIS A 142 -2.19 11.73 -16.80
CA HIS A 142 -3.52 12.01 -16.27
C HIS A 142 -3.50 12.90 -15.01
N LEU A 143 -2.32 13.34 -14.55
CA LEU A 143 -2.15 14.14 -13.35
C LEU A 143 -1.31 15.39 -13.62
N TYR A 144 -1.61 16.45 -12.88
CA TYR A 144 -0.74 17.63 -12.82
C TYR A 144 0.40 17.37 -11.83
N LEU A 145 1.63 17.33 -12.34
CA LEU A 145 2.84 17.00 -11.58
C LEU A 145 3.65 18.22 -11.17
N GLY A 146 3.26 19.41 -11.62
CA GLY A 146 3.91 20.68 -11.30
C GLY A 146 3.66 21.13 -9.86
N PRO A 147 4.43 22.13 -9.37
CA PRO A 147 4.19 22.71 -8.06
C PRO A 147 2.76 23.26 -7.99
N LEU A 148 2.06 22.97 -6.89
CA LEU A 148 0.75 23.57 -6.67
C LEU A 148 0.91 25.04 -6.31
N PRO A 149 0.01 25.92 -6.79
CA PRO A 149 -0.07 27.27 -6.25
C PRO A 149 -0.36 27.22 -4.74
N PRO A 150 0.05 28.23 -3.97
CA PRO A 150 -0.34 28.33 -2.57
C PRO A 150 -1.87 28.24 -2.45
N PRO A 151 -2.40 27.60 -1.39
CA PRO A 151 -3.84 27.52 -1.20
C PRO A 151 -4.43 28.93 -1.25
N ALA A 152 -5.49 29.11 -2.03
CA ALA A 152 -6.24 30.36 -2.00
C ALA A 152 -6.73 30.58 -0.56
N ASN A 153 -6.49 31.77 -0.01
CA ASN A 153 -7.09 32.12 1.27
C ASN A 153 -8.62 32.03 1.14
N PRO A 154 -9.31 31.45 2.14
CA PRO A 154 -10.77 31.35 2.14
C PRO A 154 -11.45 32.72 2.10
#